data_AF-A0AB39APP3-F1
#
_entry.id   AF-A0AB39APP3-F1
#
_cell.length_a   1.000
_cell.length_b   1.000
_cell.length_c   1.000
_cell.angle_alpha   90.00
_cell.angle_beta   90.00
_cell.angle_gamma   90.00
#
_symmetry.space_group_name_H-M   'P 1'
#
loop_
_entity.id
_entity.type
_entity.pdbx_description
1 polymer ?
#
loop_
_entity_poly.entity_id
_entity_poly.type
_entity_poly.pdbx_seq_one_letter_code
_entity_poly.pdbx_strand_id
1 'polypeptide(L)'
;MLKPLIYRLGSDPKLSLKRFFRGLALFVLAVIFITLGYYSHYSLQVIGIVILAPALFFAFWGYAGIFANRFSQVLKNIPAKNNDPDLWK
;
A
#
# COMPACT_ATOMS: atom_id res chain seq x y z
N MET A 1 -12.00 -1.39 -19.44
CA MET A 1 -12.65 -2.14 -18.33
C MET A 1 -11.87 -2.00 -17.00
N LEU A 2 -11.49 -0.78 -16.58
CA LEU A 2 -10.68 -0.54 -15.36
C LEU A 2 -11.52 -0.36 -14.08
N LYS A 3 -12.80 0.01 -14.23
CA LYS A 3 -13.74 0.27 -13.14
C LYS A 3 -13.94 -0.91 -12.15
N PRO A 4 -14.09 -2.18 -12.59
CA PRO A 4 -14.31 -3.28 -11.65
C PRO A 4 -13.05 -3.64 -10.84
N LEU A 5 -11.85 -3.38 -11.37
CA LEU A 5 -10.60 -3.62 -10.64
C LEU A 5 -10.41 -2.63 -9.49
N ILE A 6 -10.75 -1.36 -9.70
CA ILE A 6 -10.69 -0.32 -8.67
C ILE A 6 -11.73 -0.61 -7.56
N TYR A 7 -12.94 -1.04 -7.95
CA TYR A 7 -14.00 -1.40 -7.01
C TYR A 7 -13.67 -2.66 -6.19
N ARG A 8 -13.00 -3.65 -6.80
CA ARG A 8 -12.49 -4.84 -6.10
C ARG A 8 -11.27 -4.59 -5.22
N LEU A 9 -10.43 -3.60 -5.56
CA LEU A 9 -9.29 -3.21 -4.72
C LEU A 9 -9.74 -2.63 -3.36
N GLY A 10 -10.89 -1.95 -3.33
CA GLY A 10 -11.46 -1.40 -2.09
C GLY A 10 -12.27 -2.41 -1.27
N SER A 11 -12.76 -3.50 -1.87
CA SER A 11 -13.65 -4.47 -1.21
C SER A 11 -12.96 -5.75 -0.71
N ASP A 12 -11.71 -6.01 -1.11
CA ASP A 12 -10.98 -7.23 -0.74
C ASP A 12 -9.66 -6.92 0.01
N PRO A 13 -9.74 -6.51 1.29
CA PRO A 13 -8.56 -6.08 2.08
C PRO A 13 -7.50 -7.17 2.22
N LYS A 14 -7.90 -8.46 2.14
CA LYS A 14 -6.98 -9.60 2.26
C LYS A 14 -6.00 -9.72 1.09
N LEU A 15 -6.44 -9.36 -0.13
CA LEU A 15 -5.60 -9.45 -1.32
C LEU A 15 -4.56 -8.32 -1.38
N SER A 16 -4.92 -7.11 -0.96
CA SER A 16 -3.98 -5.98 -0.85
C SER A 16 -2.90 -6.24 0.21
N LEU A 17 -3.30 -6.78 1.37
CA LEU A 17 -2.39 -7.10 2.46
C LEU A 17 -1.34 -8.13 2.04
N LYS A 18 -1.75 -9.18 1.31
CA LYS A 18 -0.84 -10.21 0.81
C LYS A 18 0.18 -9.65 -0.19
N ARG A 19 -0.23 -8.69 -1.03
CA ARG A 19 0.66 -7.98 -1.97
C ARG A 19 1.62 -7.04 -1.25
N PHE A 20 1.16 -6.35 -0.21
CA PHE A 20 2.01 -5.51 0.65
C PHE A 20 3.13 -6.32 1.31
N PHE A 21 2.80 -7.44 1.97
CA PHE A 21 3.81 -8.29 2.61
C PHE A 21 4.83 -8.86 1.63
N ARG A 22 4.41 -9.19 0.39
CA ARG A 22 5.32 -9.65 -0.66
C ARG A 22 6.26 -8.53 -1.13
N GLY A 23 5.74 -7.31 -1.29
CA GLY A 23 6.55 -6.12 -1.59
C GLY A 23 7.52 -5.78 -0.46
N LEU A 24 7.09 -5.88 0.80
CA LEU A 24 7.91 -5.64 1.98
C LEU A 24 9.04 -6.66 2.10
N ALA A 25 8.77 -7.95 1.85
CA ALA A 25 9.81 -8.98 1.84
C ALA A 25 10.87 -8.71 0.76
N LEU A 26 10.44 -8.32 -0.45
CA LEU A 26 11.35 -7.90 -1.53
C LEU A 26 12.15 -6.65 -1.17
N PHE A 27 11.54 -5.70 -0.45
CA PHE A 27 12.20 -4.48 0.01
C PHE A 27 13.29 -4.79 1.03
N VAL A 28 13.00 -5.61 2.04
CA VAL A 28 13.99 -6.05 3.03
C VAL A 28 15.15 -6.77 2.34
N LEU A 29 14.85 -7.63 1.38
CA LEU A 29 15.86 -8.35 0.60
C LEU A 29 16.73 -7.37 -0.22
N ALA A 30 16.12 -6.36 -0.86
CA ALA A 30 16.85 -5.31 -1.57
C ALA A 30 17.78 -4.53 -0.64
N VAL A 31 17.31 -4.13 0.54
CA VAL A 31 18.12 -3.42 1.55
C VAL A 31 19.33 -4.27 1.96
N ILE A 32 19.15 -5.57 2.21
CA ILE A 32 20.26 -6.48 2.54
C ILE A 32 21.31 -6.50 1.42
N PHE A 33 20.89 -6.60 0.15
CA PHE A 33 21.81 -6.57 -0.99
C PHE A 33 22.52 -5.21 -1.14
N ILE A 34 21.83 -4.09 -0.91
CA ILE A 34 22.44 -2.75 -0.92
C ILE A 34 23.48 -2.63 0.19
N THR A 35 23.16 -3.08 1.41
CA THR A 35 24.08 -3.03 2.55
C THR A 35 25.29 -3.91 2.32
N LEU A 36 25.11 -5.15 1.85
CA LEU A 36 26.23 -6.04 1.50
C LEU A 36 27.09 -5.48 0.37
N GLY A 37 26.46 -4.87 -0.65
CA GLY A 37 27.17 -4.23 -1.74
C GLY A 37 27.97 -3.00 -1.31
N TYR A 38 27.47 -2.24 -0.33
CA TYR A 38 28.19 -1.10 0.25
C TYR A 38 29.50 -1.52 0.93
N TYR A 39 29.50 -2.67 1.64
CA TYR A 39 30.68 -3.15 2.37
C TYR A 39 31.63 -4.04 1.55
N SER A 40 31.19 -4.60 0.41
CA SER A 40 31.97 -5.58 -0.35
C SER A 40 32.23 -5.11 -1.79
N HIS A 41 31.20 -5.08 -2.63
CA HIS A 41 31.36 -4.80 -4.06
C HIS A 41 30.20 -3.94 -4.58
N TYR A 42 30.55 -2.83 -5.23
CA TYR A 42 29.61 -1.91 -5.87
C TYR A 42 28.59 -2.60 -6.79
N SER A 43 28.96 -3.68 -7.48
CA SER A 43 28.04 -4.43 -8.36
C SER A 43 26.83 -5.02 -7.62
N LEU A 44 27.00 -5.47 -6.37
CA LEU A 44 25.88 -5.96 -5.54
C LEU A 44 24.95 -4.81 -5.11
N GLN A 45 25.50 -3.62 -4.92
CA GLN A 45 24.73 -2.43 -4.60
C GLN A 45 23.82 -2.03 -5.77
N VAL A 46 24.33 -2.09 -7.01
CA VAL A 46 23.54 -1.82 -8.22
C VAL A 46 22.38 -2.81 -8.35
N ILE A 47 22.63 -4.10 -8.12
CA ILE A 47 21.58 -5.13 -8.13
C ILE A 47 20.52 -4.83 -7.07
N GLY A 48 20.95 -4.46 -5.86
CA GLY A 48 20.04 -4.09 -4.78
C GLY A 48 19.14 -2.90 -5.14
N ILE A 49 19.67 -1.86 -5.78
CA ILE A 49 18.90 -0.68 -6.23
C ILE A 49 17.88 -1.07 -7.33
N VAL A 50 18.27 -1.92 -8.27
CA VAL A 50 17.38 -2.41 -9.33
C VAL A 50 16.21 -3.20 -8.74
N ILE A 51 16.43 -3.97 -7.66
CA ILE A 51 15.37 -4.71 -6.95
C ILE A 51 14.54 -3.78 -6.05
N LEU A 52 15.14 -2.71 -5.52
CA LEU A 52 14.48 -1.75 -4.64
C LEU A 52 13.32 -1.02 -5.33
N ALA A 53 13.51 -0.61 -6.59
CA ALA A 53 12.50 0.11 -7.36
C ALA A 53 11.16 -0.65 -7.49
N PRO A 54 11.12 -1.90 -7.99
CA PRO A 54 9.88 -2.68 -8.03
C PRO A 54 9.39 -3.05 -6.63
N ALA A 55 10.28 -3.28 -5.65
CA ALA A 55 9.86 -3.56 -4.27
C ALA A 55 9.05 -2.39 -3.67
N LEU A 56 9.53 -1.16 -3.85
CA LEU A 56 8.82 0.06 -3.43
C LEU A 56 7.49 0.22 -4.16
N PHE A 57 7.44 -0.06 -5.47
CA PHE A 57 6.20 -0.03 -6.23
C PHE A 57 5.16 -1.00 -5.64
N PHE A 58 5.53 -2.25 -5.37
CA PHE A 58 4.62 -3.23 -4.78
C PHE A 58 4.23 -2.89 -3.33
N ALA A 59 5.15 -2.36 -2.53
CA ALA A 59 4.87 -1.91 -1.17
C ALA A 59 3.88 -0.74 -1.16
N PHE A 60 4.09 0.26 -2.02
CA PHE A 60 3.18 1.41 -2.16
C PHE A 60 1.80 0.98 -2.66
N TRP A 61 1.74 0.11 -3.67
CA TRP A 61 0.48 -0.43 -4.18
C TRP A 61 -0.28 -1.26 -3.13
N GLY A 62 0.44 -2.03 -2.32
CA GLY A 62 -0.12 -2.78 -1.19
C GLY A 62 -0.69 -1.86 -0.10
N TYR A 63 0.07 -0.83 0.29
CA TYR A 63 -0.33 0.17 1.28
C TYR A 63 -1.56 0.96 0.84
N ALA A 64 -1.61 1.39 -0.43
CA ALA A 64 -2.76 2.09 -1.00
C ALA A 64 -4.07 1.29 -0.85
N GLY A 65 -4.02 -0.04 -0.94
CA GLY A 65 -5.18 -0.91 -0.70
C GLY A 65 -5.63 -0.97 0.77
N ILE A 66 -4.68 -1.03 1.72
CA ILE A 66 -4.99 -0.99 3.17
C ILE A 66 -5.56 0.38 3.53
N PHE A 67 -4.96 1.44 3.00
CA PHE A 67 -5.39 2.81 3.17
C PHE A 67 -6.80 3.01 2.63
N ALA A 68 -7.12 2.54 1.42
CA ALA A 68 -8.48 2.63 0.86
C ALA A 68 -9.52 1.95 1.77
N ASN A 69 -9.21 0.78 2.33
CA ASN A 69 -10.11 0.09 3.25
C ASN A 69 -10.34 0.88 4.55
N ARG A 70 -9.27 1.38 5.20
CA ARG A 70 -9.41 2.20 6.41
C ARG A 70 -10.07 3.55 6.13
N PHE A 71 -9.73 4.19 5.00
CA PHE A 71 -10.32 5.46 4.58
C PHE A 71 -11.82 5.32 4.27
N SER A 72 -12.25 4.20 3.69
CA SER A 72 -13.67 3.92 3.47
C SER A 72 -14.45 3.78 4.79
N GLN A 73 -13.83 3.23 5.84
CA GLN A 73 -14.42 3.16 7.18
C GLN A 73 -14.50 4.54 7.82
N VAL A 74 -13.46 5.37 7.66
CA VAL A 74 -13.48 6.77 8.11
C VAL A 74 -14.61 7.52 7.42
N LEU A 75 -14.74 7.44 6.09
CA LEU A 75 -15.82 8.06 5.32
C LEU A 75 -17.22 7.58 5.75
N LYS A 76 -17.39 6.28 6.02
CA LYS A 76 -18.66 5.73 6.53
C LYS A 76 -18.98 6.21 7.95
N ASN A 77 -17.96 6.46 8.75
CA ASN A 77 -18.09 6.97 10.11
C ASN A 77 -18.15 8.50 10.17
N ILE A 78 -18.02 9.21 9.04
CA ILE A 78 -18.41 10.62 8.97
C ILE A 78 -19.94 10.61 8.98
N PRO A 79 -20.60 11.03 10.07
CA PRO A 79 -22.04 11.15 10.06
C PRO A 79 -22.38 12.11 8.92
N ALA A 80 -23.21 11.66 7.98
CA ALA A 80 -23.91 12.60 7.12
C ALA A 80 -24.57 13.56 8.11
N LYS A 81 -24.19 14.84 8.05
CA LYS A 81 -24.83 15.89 8.83
C LYS A 81 -26.30 15.82 8.45
N ASN A 82 -27.08 15.07 9.23
CA ASN A 82 -28.52 15.05 9.13
C ASN A 82 -28.88 16.52 9.31
N ASN A 83 -29.55 17.05 8.29
CA ASN A 83 -30.33 18.24 8.49
C ASN A 83 -31.33 17.82 9.57
N ASP A 84 -31.10 18.20 10.82
CA ASP A 84 -32.09 18.12 11.89
C ASP A 84 -32.99 19.35 11.69
N PRO A 85 -34.20 19.25 11.08
CA PRO A 85 -35.17 20.35 11.07
C PRO A 85 -35.84 20.60 12.44
N ASP A 86 -35.35 19.98 13.52
CA ASP A 86 -36.11 19.80 14.75
C ASP A 86 -35.82 20.86 15.83
N LEU A 87 -34.95 21.83 15.57
CA LEU A 87 -34.56 22.87 16.53
C LEU A 87 -35.63 23.96 16.78
N TRP A 88 -36.86 23.77 16.31
CA TRP A 88 -37.97 24.74 16.42
C TRP A 88 -39.30 24.11 16.87
N LYS A 89 -39.28 23.20 17.85
CA LYS A 89 -40.49 22.77 18.57
C LYS A 89 -40.48 23.24 20.01
#